data_AF-A0A7J4IV75-F1
#
_entry.id   AF-A0A7J4IV75-F1
#
_cell.length_a   1.000
_cell.length_b   1.000
_cell.length_c   1.000
_cell.angle_alpha   90.00
_cell.angle_beta   90.00
_cell.angle_gamma   90.00
#
_symmetry.space_group_name_H-M   'P 1'
#
loop_
_entity.id
_entity.type
_entity.pdbx_description
1 polymer ?
#
loop_
_entity_poly.entity_id
_entity_poly.type
_entity_poly.pdbx_seq_one_letter_code
_entity_poly.pdbx_strand_id
1 'polypeptide(L)'
;MVKEMEITKVSIRDRLIADLKVIMENPRDYDFSPRAEIDNTTLLIKNNDDDDSTTSFELDSEMMQIVERDRMVELRVKFNVEGMHGVLLHRHPNPRDGPKSKKLAQPSWKTILPLDL
;
A
#
# COMPACT_ATOMS: atom_id res chain seq x y z
N MET A 1 -4.20 -14.32 2.41
CA MET A 1 -4.77 -13.02 2.79
C MET A 1 -3.69 -11.95 2.63
N VAL A 2 -3.95 -10.71 3.02
CA VAL A 2 -2.90 -9.70 3.17
C VAL A 2 -2.02 -10.11 4.35
N LYS A 3 -0.71 -10.23 4.13
CA LYS A 3 0.23 -10.54 5.20
C LYS A 3 0.62 -9.29 5.98
N GLU A 4 0.93 -8.23 5.25
CA GLU A 4 1.49 -7.01 5.80
C GLU A 4 1.16 -5.83 4.89
N MET A 5 0.91 -4.67 5.51
CA MET A 5 0.71 -3.41 4.82
C MET A 5 1.57 -2.32 5.44
N GLU A 6 2.08 -1.43 4.58
CA GLU A 6 2.97 -0.36 4.99
C GLU A 6 2.68 0.90 4.16
N ILE A 7 2.34 2.00 4.83
CA ILE A 7 2.31 3.32 4.19
C ILE A 7 3.75 3.77 3.99
N THR A 8 4.19 3.78 2.73
CA THR A 8 5.57 4.16 2.39
C THR A 8 5.76 5.66 2.28
N LYS A 9 4.69 6.39 1.91
CA LYS A 9 4.73 7.83 1.72
C LYS A 9 3.32 8.40 1.72
N VAL A 10 3.16 9.57 2.33
CA VAL A 10 1.99 10.43 2.15
C VAL A 10 2.44 11.75 1.50
N SER A 11 1.67 12.27 0.56
CA SER A 11 1.97 13.54 -0.11
C SER A 11 0.72 14.26 -0.58
N ILE A 12 0.85 15.58 -0.70
CA ILE A 12 -0.21 16.44 -1.23
C ILE A 12 0.11 16.74 -2.70
N ARG A 13 -0.90 16.55 -3.57
CA ARG A 13 -0.93 17.15 -4.91
C ARG A 13 -2.23 17.92 -5.06
N ASP A 14 -3.18 17.38 -5.82
CA ASP A 14 -4.54 17.93 -5.90
C ASP A 14 -5.38 17.51 -4.67
N ARG A 15 -5.06 16.34 -4.11
CA ARG A 15 -5.67 15.66 -2.98
C ARG A 15 -4.58 14.98 -2.14
N LEU A 16 -4.94 14.45 -0.97
CA LEU A 16 -4.05 13.60 -0.19
C LEU A 16 -3.80 12.28 -0.94
N ILE A 17 -2.54 11.93 -1.13
CA ILE A 17 -2.11 10.69 -1.78
C ILE A 17 -1.31 9.86 -0.78
N ALA A 18 -1.72 8.60 -0.59
CA ALA A 18 -1.01 7.61 0.19
C ALA A 18 -0.44 6.51 -0.71
N ASP A 19 0.88 6.33 -0.70
CA ASP A 19 1.57 5.22 -1.35
C ASP A 19 1.63 4.04 -0.39
N LEU A 20 0.88 2.98 -0.69
CA LEU A 20 0.75 1.77 0.10
C LEU A 20 1.54 0.62 -0.52
N LYS A 21 2.34 -0.06 0.28
CA LYS A 21 2.97 -1.33 -0.07
C LYS A 21 2.20 -2.45 0.62
N VAL A 22 1.74 -3.40 -0.16
CA VAL A 22 0.96 -4.55 0.32
C VAL A 22 1.73 -5.82 0.01
N ILE A 23 1.94 -6.64 1.03
CA ILE A 23 2.54 -7.97 0.90
C ILE A 23 1.41 -8.99 1.01
N MET A 24 1.14 -9.70 -0.07
CA MET A 24 0.17 -10.79 -0.12
C MET A 24 0.84 -12.10 0.28
N GLU A 25 0.14 -12.93 1.05
CA GLU A 25 0.59 -14.28 1.37
C GLU A 25 0.50 -15.22 0.17
N ASN A 26 -0.50 -15.04 -0.70
CA ASN A 26 -0.79 -15.92 -1.81
C ASN A 26 -1.03 -15.13 -3.10
N PRO A 27 -0.44 -15.54 -4.24
CA PRO A 27 -0.67 -14.89 -5.53
C PRO A 27 -2.09 -15.01 -6.08
N ARG A 28 -2.90 -15.94 -5.56
CA ARG A 28 -4.30 -16.15 -5.96
C ARG A 28 -5.27 -15.48 -5.01
N ASP A 29 -4.77 -14.56 -4.21
CA ASP A 29 -5.63 -13.81 -3.32
C ASP A 29 -6.11 -12.52 -3.97
N TYR A 30 -7.42 -12.36 -3.99
CA TYR A 30 -8.12 -11.28 -4.68
C TYR A 30 -9.04 -10.49 -3.73
N ASP A 31 -8.97 -10.76 -2.43
CA ASP A 31 -9.89 -10.21 -1.42
C ASP A 31 -9.52 -8.80 -0.92
N PHE A 32 -8.40 -8.24 -1.40
CA PHE A 32 -7.90 -6.95 -0.94
C PHE A 32 -8.89 -5.81 -1.16
N SER A 33 -9.47 -5.31 -0.07
CA SER A 33 -10.55 -4.33 -0.01
C SER A 33 -10.22 -3.25 1.03
N PRO A 34 -9.37 -2.27 0.69
CA PRO A 34 -8.87 -1.28 1.65
C PRO A 34 -9.96 -0.27 2.04
N ARG A 35 -9.97 0.10 3.31
CA ARG A 35 -10.76 1.20 3.87
C ARG A 35 -9.82 2.21 4.53
N ALA A 36 -10.18 3.49 4.45
CA ALA A 36 -9.40 4.58 5.02
C ALA A 36 -10.24 5.33 6.06
N GLU A 37 -9.62 5.61 7.19
CA GLU A 37 -10.22 6.27 8.36
C GLU A 37 -9.22 7.28 8.91
N ILE A 38 -9.72 8.35 9.53
CA ILE A 38 -8.91 9.33 10.23
C ILE A 38 -9.25 9.25 11.72
N ASP A 39 -8.25 8.93 12.54
CA ASP A 39 -8.36 9.06 13.99
C ASP A 39 -7.56 10.27 14.45
N ASN A 40 -8.28 11.35 14.80
CA ASN A 40 -7.73 12.65 15.17
C ASN A 40 -6.81 13.27 14.09
N THR A 41 -5.52 12.92 14.10
CA THR A 41 -4.48 13.37 13.15
C THR A 41 -3.80 12.22 12.44
N THR A 42 -4.25 10.98 12.65
CA THR A 42 -3.62 9.78 12.11
C THR A 42 -4.49 9.22 10.98
N LEU A 43 -3.89 9.01 9.82
CA LEU A 43 -4.49 8.24 8.74
C LEU A 43 -4.34 6.76 9.05
N LEU A 44 -5.45 6.03 9.12
CA LEU A 44 -5.49 4.59 9.24
C LEU A 44 -5.98 3.97 7.94
N ILE A 45 -5.29 2.90 7.51
CA ILE A 45 -5.71 2.08 6.38
C ILE A 45 -5.81 0.63 6.87
N LYS A 46 -7.00 0.06 6.72
CA LYS A 46 -7.33 -1.32 7.12
C LYS A 46 -7.91 -2.09 5.95
N ASN A 47 -7.75 -3.41 5.96
CA ASN A 47 -8.44 -4.29 5.01
C ASN A 47 -9.78 -4.75 5.60
N ASN A 48 -10.80 -4.94 4.76
CA ASN A 48 -12.19 -5.16 5.20
C ASN A 48 -12.42 -6.35 6.15
N ASP A 49 -11.60 -7.40 6.05
CA ASP A 49 -11.82 -8.68 6.73
C ASP A 49 -10.64 -9.11 7.61
N ASP A 50 -9.71 -8.19 7.88
CA ASP A 50 -8.50 -8.49 8.66
C ASP A 50 -8.10 -7.33 9.54
N ASP A 51 -8.27 -7.51 10.86
CA ASP A 51 -7.91 -6.52 11.88
C ASP A 51 -6.39 -6.50 12.12
N ASP A 52 -5.70 -7.59 11.79
CA ASP A 52 -4.25 -7.74 11.99
C ASP A 52 -3.45 -6.94 10.94
N SER A 53 -4.00 -6.76 9.73
CA SER A 53 -3.38 -5.95 8.69
C SER A 53 -3.96 -4.52 8.69
N THR A 54 -3.43 -3.70 9.60
CA THR A 54 -3.68 -2.25 9.68
C THR A 54 -2.36 -1.48 9.61
N THR A 55 -2.36 -0.34 8.95
CA THR A 55 -1.21 0.56 8.90
C THR A 55 -1.66 2.00 9.14
N SER A 56 -0.80 2.78 9.79
CA SER A 56 -1.11 4.15 10.18
C SER A 56 0.01 5.12 9.80
N PHE A 57 -0.36 6.38 9.62
CA PHE A 57 0.57 7.47 9.32
C PHE A 57 0.08 8.77 9.96
N GLU A 58 0.97 9.45 10.69
CA GLU A 58 0.65 10.74 11.31
C GLU A 58 0.66 11.86 10.27
N LEU A 59 -0.46 12.58 10.15
CA LEU A 59 -0.63 13.67 9.22
C LEU A 59 -0.19 15.00 9.84
N ASP A 60 0.48 15.82 9.04
CA ASP A 60 0.77 17.20 9.42
C ASP A 60 -0.48 18.10 9.27
N SER A 61 -0.37 19.33 9.75
CA SER A 61 -1.48 20.28 9.74
C SER A 61 -1.94 20.69 8.33
N GLU A 62 -1.04 20.68 7.34
CA GLU A 62 -1.40 20.98 5.94
C GLU A 62 -2.17 19.80 5.33
N MET A 63 -1.74 18.58 5.59
CA MET A 63 -2.42 17.36 5.18
C MET A 63 -3.81 17.26 5.80
N MET A 64 -3.94 17.60 7.09
CA MET A 64 -5.24 17.60 7.78
C MET A 64 -6.25 18.58 7.17
N GLN A 65 -5.81 19.77 6.75
CA GLN A 65 -6.68 20.73 6.06
C GLN A 65 -7.24 20.17 4.73
N ILE A 66 -6.41 19.42 3.99
CA ILE A 66 -6.85 18.78 2.74
C ILE A 66 -7.82 17.64 3.03
N VAL A 67 -7.57 16.85 4.08
CA VAL A 67 -8.46 15.78 4.53
C VAL A 67 -9.85 16.30 4.87
N GLU A 68 -9.94 17.36 5.66
CA GLU A 68 -11.22 17.96 6.05
C GLU A 68 -12.00 18.54 4.85
N ARG A 69 -11.27 19.11 3.88
CA ARG A 69 -11.82 19.70 2.65
C ARG A 69 -12.36 18.63 1.69
N ASP A 70 -11.55 17.63 1.38
CA ASP A 70 -11.84 16.66 0.30
C ASP A 70 -12.59 15.43 0.80
N ARG A 71 -12.42 15.05 2.08
CA ARG A 71 -12.97 13.83 2.70
C ARG A 71 -12.69 12.55 1.89
N MET A 72 -11.60 12.55 1.14
CA MET A 72 -11.17 11.47 0.26
C MET A 72 -9.65 11.39 0.23
N VAL A 73 -9.14 10.17 0.04
CA VAL A 73 -7.71 9.91 -0.16
C VAL A 73 -7.50 9.13 -1.45
N GLU A 74 -6.47 9.50 -2.22
CA GLU A 74 -6.00 8.68 -3.33
C GLU A 74 -5.00 7.65 -2.82
N LEU A 75 -5.36 6.37 -2.96
CA LEU A 75 -4.51 5.26 -2.58
C LEU A 75 -3.76 4.73 -3.80
N ARG A 76 -2.44 4.60 -3.67
CA ARG A 76 -1.57 4.02 -4.68
C ARG A 76 -0.92 2.76 -4.13
N VAL A 77 -1.41 1.63 -4.57
CA VAL A 77 -1.04 0.32 -4.03
C VAL A 77 0.02 -0.32 -4.92
N LYS A 78 1.09 -0.80 -4.30
CA LYS A 78 2.09 -1.67 -4.90
C LYS A 78 2.03 -3.03 -4.22
N PHE A 79 1.68 -4.05 -4.99
CA PHE A 79 1.60 -5.40 -4.47
C PHE A 79 2.95 -6.12 -4.61
N ASN A 80 3.35 -6.80 -3.54
CA ASN A 80 4.39 -7.80 -3.55
C ASN A 80 3.78 -9.11 -3.06
N VAL A 81 4.31 -10.24 -3.52
CA VAL A 81 3.87 -11.56 -3.07
C VAL A 81 5.08 -12.29 -2.55
N GLU A 82 5.03 -12.71 -1.30
CA GLU A 82 6.08 -13.56 -0.75
C GLU A 82 5.90 -14.98 -1.28
N GLY A 83 6.99 -15.66 -1.64
CA GLY A 83 6.94 -17.08 -2.03
C GLY A 83 6.31 -17.41 -3.40
N MET A 84 5.86 -16.42 -4.19
CA MET A 84 5.47 -16.66 -5.60
C MET A 84 6.64 -17.24 -6.40
N HIS A 85 7.86 -17.01 -5.94
CA HIS A 85 9.07 -17.63 -6.47
C HIS A 85 9.63 -18.45 -5.30
N GLY A 86 9.52 -19.78 -5.39
CA GLY A 86 10.05 -20.66 -4.35
C GLY A 86 11.49 -20.29 -4.00
N VAL A 87 11.90 -20.49 -2.75
CA VAL A 87 13.29 -20.25 -2.35
C VAL A 87 14.17 -21.22 -3.13
N LEU A 88 14.96 -20.72 -4.08
CA LEU A 88 15.91 -21.53 -4.84
C LEU A 88 16.97 -22.07 -3.87
N LEU A 89 16.84 -23.35 -3.48
CA LEU A 89 17.81 -24.05 -2.63
C LEU A 89 19.21 -24.08 -3.26
N HIS A 90 19.25 -24.16 -4.60
CA HIS A 90 20.48 -24.12 -5.39
C HIS A 90 20.44 -22.87 -6.29
N ARG A 91 20.88 -21.75 -5.72
CA ARG A 91 20.89 -20.46 -6.43
C ARG A 91 22.07 -20.45 -7.40
N HIS A 92 21.80 -20.53 -8.70
CA HIS A 92 22.74 -20.01 -9.69
C HIS A 92 22.41 -18.52 -9.88
N PRO A 93 23.17 -17.61 -9.24
CA PRO A 93 22.88 -16.20 -9.35
C PRO A 93 22.99 -15.79 -10.83
N ASN A 94 21.89 -15.31 -11.38
CA ASN A 94 21.88 -14.54 -12.62
C ASN A 94 21.68 -13.08 -12.21
N PRO A 95 22.74 -12.40 -11.71
CA PRO A 95 22.64 -11.05 -11.19
C PRO A 95 22.29 -10.11 -12.33
N ARG A 96 20.98 -9.89 -12.51
CA ARG A 96 20.43 -8.83 -13.32
C ARG A 96 20.38 -7.56 -12.46
N ASP A 97 21.51 -7.20 -11.86
CA ASP A 97 21.67 -6.00 -11.03
C ASP A 97 22.33 -4.84 -11.82
N GLY A 98 22.62 -5.07 -13.10
CA GLY A 98 23.14 -4.03 -13.99
C GLY A 98 22.12 -2.93 -14.31
N PRO A 99 22.57 -1.72 -14.69
CA PRO A 99 21.71 -0.54 -14.91
C PRO A 99 20.63 -0.69 -16.00
N LYS A 100 20.68 -1.75 -16.81
CA LYS A 100 19.70 -2.09 -17.86
C LYS A 100 18.96 -3.40 -17.60
N SER A 101 18.99 -3.91 -16.37
CA SER A 101 18.24 -5.10 -16.06
C SER A 101 16.74 -4.86 -16.19
N LYS A 102 16.06 -5.82 -16.82
CA LYS A 102 14.60 -5.79 -16.89
C LYS A 102 14.06 -6.12 -15.50
N LYS A 103 13.64 -5.10 -14.75
CA LYS A 103 12.88 -5.29 -13.52
C LYS A 103 11.59 -6.03 -13.86
N LEU A 104 11.20 -6.98 -13.00
CA LEU A 104 9.90 -7.64 -13.13
C LEU A 104 8.80 -6.58 -13.00
N ALA A 105 7.75 -6.73 -13.80
CA ALA A 105 6.59 -5.87 -13.69
C ALA A 105 5.97 -6.08 -12.30
N GLN A 106 5.84 -5.00 -11.53
CA GLN A 106 5.16 -5.04 -10.24
C GLN A 106 3.69 -4.65 -10.46
N PRO A 107 2.73 -5.47 -10.00
CA PRO A 107 1.33 -5.10 -10.04
C PRO A 107 1.11 -3.84 -9.21
N SER A 108 0.45 -2.86 -9.81
CA SER A 108 0.11 -1.60 -9.16
C SER A 108 -1.34 -1.25 -9.41
N TRP A 109 -1.98 -0.68 -8.40
CA TRP A 109 -3.39 -0.31 -8.42
C TRP A 109 -3.56 1.10 -7.85
N LYS A 110 -4.44 1.89 -8.45
CA LYS A 110 -4.78 3.23 -7.97
C LYS A 110 -6.28 3.30 -7.74
N THR A 111 -6.69 3.84 -6.61
CA THR A 111 -8.10 4.01 -6.26
C THR A 111 -8.30 5.27 -5.41
N ILE A 112 -9.54 5.72 -5.30
CA ILE A 112 -9.94 6.82 -4.43
C ILE A 112 -10.86 6.24 -3.38
N LEU A 113 -10.53 6.47 -2.11
CA LEU A 113 -11.31 6.00 -0.98
C LEU A 113 -11.96 7.19 -0.27
N PRO A 114 -13.24 7.08 0.12
CA PRO A 114 -13.83 8.02 1.07
C PRO A 114 -13.13 7.85 2.43
N LEU A 115 -13.00 8.96 3.17
CA LEU A 115 -12.50 8.96 4.53
C LEU A 115 -13.68 8.91 5.50
N ASP A 116 -13.62 7.98 6.45
CA ASP A 116 -14.42 8.02 7.66
C ASP A 116 -13.70 8.93 8.68
N LEU A 117 -14.42 9.87 9.30
CA LEU A 117 -13.89 10.93 10.16
C LEU A 117 -14.43 10.80 11.59
#